data_AF-A0A1K1NG62-F1
#
_entry.id   AF-A0A1K1NG62-F1
#
_cell.length_a   1.000
_cell.length_b   1.000
_cell.length_c   1.000
_cell.angle_alpha   90.00
_cell.angle_beta   90.00
_cell.angle_gamma   90.00
#
_symmetry.space_group_name_H-M   'P 1'
#
loop_
_entity.id
_entity.type
_entity.pdbx_description
1 polymer ?
#
loop_
_entity_poly.entity_id
_entity_poly.type
_entity_poly.pdbx_seq_one_letter_code
_entity_poly.pdbx_strand_id
1 'polypeptide(L)' 'MLPECQLFGTLGCHLCEVAEAELMPLVEHGLLVELVDISEREAWVDSYGLRIPVLRRLDTGAELDWPFEAEQIVKFLG' A
#
# COMPACT_ATOMS: atom_id res chain seq x y z
N MET A 1 -9.01 -10.02 -13.06
CA MET A 1 -9.57 -9.55 -11.78
C MET A 1 -8.46 -8.79 -11.09
N LEU A 2 -8.75 -7.63 -10.48
CA LEU A 2 -7.74 -6.89 -9.74
C LEU A 2 -7.32 -7.71 -8.49
N PRO A 3 -6.03 -7.75 -8.14
CA PRO A 3 -5.61 -8.43 -6.92
C PRO A 3 -6.04 -7.63 -5.69
N GLU A 4 -6.39 -8.34 -4.62
CA GLU A 4 -6.54 -7.72 -3.31
C GLU A 4 -5.17 -7.27 -2.80
N CYS A 5 -5.11 -6.08 -2.20
CA CYS A 5 -3.89 -5.45 -1.75
C CYS A 5 -3.97 -5.01 -0.29
N GLN A 6 -2.80 -4.78 0.31
CA GLN A 6 -2.63 -4.13 1.59
C GLN A 6 -1.75 -2.90 1.42
N LEU A 7 -2.05 -1.83 2.12
CA LEU A 7 -1.17 -0.67 2.25
C LEU A 7 -0.64 -0.64 3.69
N PHE A 8 0.65 -0.94 3.85
CA PHE A 8 1.33 -0.81 5.14
C PHE A 8 1.62 0.66 5.41
N GLY A 9 1.18 1.13 6.57
CA GLY A 9 1.34 2.52 7.01
C GLY A 9 1.25 2.65 8.53
N THR A 10 1.09 3.88 9.01
CA THR A 10 0.78 4.17 10.41
C THR A 10 -0.13 5.41 10.45
N LEU A 11 -0.98 5.49 11.47
CA LEU A 11 -1.79 6.69 11.69
C LEU A 11 -0.92 7.93 11.89
N GLY A 12 -1.34 9.06 11.31
CA GLY A 12 -0.63 10.34 11.39
C GLY A 12 0.61 10.44 10.49
N CYS A 13 0.82 9.48 9.57
CA CYS A 13 1.88 9.56 8.58
C CYS A 13 1.40 10.29 7.32
N HIS A 14 1.91 11.50 7.10
CA HIS A 14 1.57 12.29 5.93
C HIS A 14 1.84 11.58 4.60
N LEU A 15 2.95 10.83 4.50
CA LEU A 15 3.26 10.08 3.26
C LEU A 15 2.23 8.97 3.00
N CYS A 16 1.71 8.32 4.05
CA CYS A 16 0.66 7.32 3.90
C CYS A 16 -0.63 7.95 3.37
N GLU A 17 -1.02 9.12 3.88
CA GLU A 17 -2.20 9.86 3.39
C GLU A 17 -2.08 10.18 1.89
N VAL A 18 -0.88 10.57 1.43
CA VAL A 18 -0.63 10.83 0.01
C VAL A 18 -0.72 9.54 -0.82
N ALA A 19 -0.11 8.45 -0.35
CA ALA A 19 -0.18 7.16 -1.03
C ALA A 19 -1.61 6.59 -1.11
N GLU A 20 -2.41 6.76 -0.07
CA GLU A 20 -3.83 6.42 -0.08
C GLU A 20 -4.59 7.20 -1.16
N ALA A 21 -4.30 8.50 -1.30
CA ALA A 21 -4.91 9.33 -2.33
C ALA A 21 -4.57 8.87 -3.76
N GLU A 22 -3.35 8.38 -4.00
CA GLU A 22 -2.95 7.80 -5.29
C GLU A 22 -3.72 6.49 -5.61
N LEU A 23 -4.16 5.76 -4.59
CA LEU A 23 -4.92 4.52 -4.74
C LEU A 23 -6.43 4.75 -4.90
N MET A 24 -6.96 5.86 -4.38
CA MET A 24 -8.39 6.17 -4.38
C MET A 24 -9.06 6.01 -5.76
N PRO A 25 -8.50 6.52 -6.87
CA PRO A 25 -9.09 6.31 -8.19
C PRO A 25 -9.23 4.84 -8.54
N LEU A 26 -8.28 3.98 -8.19
CA LEU A 26 -8.35 2.54 -8.49
C LEU A 26 -9.35 1.83 -7.58
N VAL A 27 -9.47 2.26 -6.32
CA VAL A 27 -10.48 1.75 -5.37
C VAL A 27 -11.89 2.04 -5.87
N GLU A 28 -12.13 3.24 -6.39
CA GLU A 28 -13.41 3.60 -7.04
C GLU A 28 -13.72 2.70 -8.26
N HIS A 29 -12.69 2.11 -8.87
CA HIS A 29 -12.81 1.15 -9.98
C HIS A 29 -12.72 -0.32 -9.54
N GLY A 30 -12.82 -0.60 -8.24
CA GLY A 30 -12.96 -1.95 -7.69
C GLY A 30 -11.68 -2.59 -7.16
N LEU A 31 -10.56 -1.86 -7.05
CA LEU A 31 -9.40 -2.32 -6.30
C LEU A 31 -9.78 -2.44 -4.81
N LEU A 32 -9.49 -3.60 -4.21
CA LEU A 32 -9.66 -3.79 -2.76
C LEU A 32 -8.31 -3.57 -2.08
N VAL A 33 -8.26 -2.60 -1.17
CA VAL A 33 -7.07 -2.27 -0.38
C VAL A 33 -7.43 -2.26 1.10
N GLU A 34 -6.73 -3.07 1.89
CA GLU A 34 -6.76 -3.01 3.36
C GLU A 34 -5.63 -2.11 3.87
N LEU A 35 -5.94 -1.16 4.76
CA LEU A 35 -4.92 -0.38 5.44
C LEU A 35 -4.40 -1.17 6.64
N VAL A 36 -3.09 -1.36 6.72
CA VAL A 36 -2.43 -2.13 7.77
C VAL A 36 -1.51 -1.23 8.58
N ASP A 37 -1.82 -1.07 9.88
CA ASP A 37 -0.98 -0.29 10.78
C ASP A 37 0.22 -1.14 11.25
N ILE A 38 1.42 -0.73 10.85
CA ILE A 38 2.66 -1.44 11.20
C ILE A 38 2.94 -1.43 12.71
N SER A 39 2.38 -0.48 13.46
CA SER A 39 2.58 -0.37 14.91
C SER A 39 1.92 -1.51 15.70
N GLU A 40 0.99 -2.25 15.07
CA GLU A 40 0.34 -3.40 15.70
C GLU A 40 1.30 -4.58 15.94
N ARG A 41 2.44 -4.65 15.23
CA ARG A 41 3.41 -5.75 15.38
C ARG A 41 4.84 -5.24 15.27
N GLU A 42 5.67 -5.56 16.26
CA GLU A 42 7.10 -5.22 16.27
C GLU A 42 7.82 -5.68 15.00
N ALA A 43 7.53 -6.89 14.51
CA ALA A 43 8.10 -7.40 13.26
C ALA A 43 7.74 -6.57 12.01
N TRP A 44 6.58 -5.90 12.01
CA TRP A 44 6.20 -4.99 10.92
C TRP A 44 6.92 -3.66 11.05
N VAL A 45 7.09 -3.14 12.27
CA VAL A 45 7.93 -1.96 12.51
C VAL A 45 9.36 -2.20 12.03
N ASP A 46 9.95 -3.34 12.35
CA ASP A 46 11.30 -3.71 11.91
C ASP A 46 11.41 -3.80 10.37
N SER A 47 10.37 -4.34 9.72
CA SER A 47 10.38 -4.56 8.27
C SER A 47 10.02 -3.32 7.44
N TYR A 48 9.15 -2.45 7.96
CA TYR A 48 8.51 -1.37 7.20
C TYR A 48 8.73 0.03 7.79
N GLY A 49 9.26 0.18 9.00
CA GLY A 49 9.34 1.48 9.69
C GLY A 49 10.08 2.58 8.94
N LEU A 50 10.99 2.23 8.02
CA LEU A 50 11.71 3.16 7.15
C LEU A 50 11.21 3.17 5.69
N ARG A 51 10.19 2.36 5.38
CA ARG A 51 9.68 2.12 4.03
C ARG A 51 8.25 2.59 3.82
N ILE A 52 7.45 2.69 4.89
CA ILE A 52 6.04 3.06 4.76
C ILE A 52 5.88 4.42 4.03
N PRO A 53 4.89 4.55 3.14
CA PRO A 53 3.89 3.54 2.78
C PRO A 53 4.37 2.46 1.79
N VAL A 54 3.90 1.22 1.96
CA VAL A 54 4.21 0.10 1.04
C VAL A 54 2.94 -0.61 0.60
N LEU A 55 2.69 -0.68 -0.71
CA LEU A 55 1.58 -1.43 -1.28
C LEU A 55 2.00 -2.88 -1.52
N ARG A 56 1.26 -3.84 -0.97
CA ARG A 56 1.52 -5.28 -1.13
C ARG A 56 0.35 -5.98 -1.78
N ARG A 57 0.62 -6.82 -2.77
CA ARG A 57 -0.38 -7.74 -3.33
C ARG A 57 -0.53 -9.00 -2.48
N LEU A 58 -1.76 -9.42 -2.23
CA LEU A 58 -2.03 -10.64 -1.45
C LEU A 58 -1.81 -11.93 -2.24
N ASP A 59 -1.96 -11.90 -3.56
CA ASP A 59 -1.84 -13.09 -4.42
C ASP A 59 -0.39 -13.57 -4.61
N THR A 60 0.57 -12.65 -4.56
CA THR A 60 1.98 -12.89 -4.89
C THR A 60 2.94 -12.47 -3.77
N GLY A 61 2.48 -11.65 -2.83
CA GLY A 61 3.35 -11.01 -1.85
C GLY A 61 4.28 -9.95 -2.44
N ALA A 62 4.11 -9.58 -3.72
CA ALA A 62 4.89 -8.52 -4.34
C ALA A 62 4.61 -7.18 -3.64
N GLU A 63 5.65 -6.36 -3.51
CA GLU A 63 5.59 -5.06 -2.84
C GLU A 63 5.99 -3.94 -3.79
N LEU A 64 5.32 -2.80 -3.66
CA LEU A 64 5.63 -1.54 -4.32
C LEU A 64 5.90 -0.50 -3.23
N ASP A 65 7.17 -0.12 -3.11
CA ASP A 65 7.61 0.92 -2.18
C ASP A 65 7.24 2.31 -2.68
N TRP A 66 6.92 3.21 -1.76
CA TRP A 66 6.81 4.64 -2.03
C TRP A 66 8.17 5.23 -2.49
N PRO A 67 8.18 6.24 -3.40
CA PRO A 67 7.03 6.86 -4.07
C PRO A 67 6.52 6.10 -5.29
N PHE A 68 5.19 6.13 -5.47
CA PHE A 68 4.52 5.64 -6.65
C PHE A 68 3.41 6.59 -7.12
N GLU A 69 3.20 6.61 -8.43
CA GLU A 69 2.08 7.29 -9.10
C GLU A 69 1.12 6.26 -9.73
N ALA A 70 -0.07 6.71 -10.14
CA ALA A 70 -1.10 5.87 -10.75
C ALA A 70 -0.59 4.92 -11.85
N GLU A 71 0.30 5.37 -12.74
CA GLU A 71 0.85 4.52 -13.80
C GLU A 71 1.68 3.34 -13.27
N GLN A 72 2.44 3.57 -12.19
CA GLN A 72 3.24 2.52 -11.54
C GLN A 72 2.33 1.52 -10.82
N ILE A 73 1.26 2.01 -10.18
CA ILE A 73 0.27 1.15 -9.53
C ILE A 73 -0.41 0.25 -10.58
N VAL A 74 -0.89 0.80 -11.69
CA VAL A 74 -1.55 0.02 -12.75
C VAL A 74 -0.61 -1.06 -13.28
N LYS A 75 0.64 -0.70 -13.59
CA LYS A 75 1.65 -1.66 -14.05
C LYS A 75 1.94 -2.76 -13.02
N PHE A 76 1.94 -2.41 -11.74
CA PHE A 76 2.19 -3.33 -10.63
C PHE A 76 1.04 -4.32 -10.41
N LEU A 77 -0.20 -3.89 -10.63
CA LEU A 77 -1.39 -4.74 -10.49
C LEU A 77 -1.49 -5.78 -11.61
N GLY A 78 -0.91 -5.50 -12.79
CA GLY A 78 -0.80 -6.44 -13.91
C GLY A 78 -1.97 -6.35 -14.88
#